data_AF-A0A1V5P8P9-F1
#
_entry.id   AF-A0A1V5P8P9-F1
#
_cell.length_a   1.000
_cell.length_b   1.000
_cell.length_c   1.000
_cell.angle_alpha   90.00
_cell.angle_beta   90.00
_cell.angle_gamma   90.00
#
_symmetry.space_group_name_H-M   'P 1'
#
loop_
_entity.id
_entity.type
_entity.pdbx_description
1 polymer ?
#
loop_
_entity_poly.entity_id
_entity_poly.type
_entity_poly.pdbx_seq_one_letter_code
_entity_poly.pdbx_strand_id
1 'polypeptide(L)'
;MHQHLHVEDAALCFANVLGKAHCIGQTYNMVRRGFTTWADYHRAAMQVLGREVELVGVPLADLRCLEIPGFGICEEIFAHHSYFSAEKLFRDVPEFQPRVSLVEGMAQVIEAMERDGRIPDSDGLVWEDPIIAVQRQVRSAKGGAYE
;
A
#
# COMPACT_ATOMS: atom_id res chain seq x y z
N MET A 1 3.20 6.35 -4.95
CA MET A 1 2.99 5.28 -5.94
C MET A 1 3.93 4.17 -5.56
N HIS A 2 3.39 2.98 -5.37
CA HIS A 2 4.11 1.87 -4.78
C HIS A 2 3.77 0.58 -5.51
N GLN A 3 4.67 -0.39 -5.45
CA GLN A 3 4.46 -1.73 -5.98
C GLN A 3 4.31 -2.69 -4.81
N HIS A 4 3.24 -3.50 -4.85
CA HIS A 4 2.98 -4.54 -3.86
C HIS A 4 3.12 -5.90 -4.53
N LEU A 5 3.65 -6.87 -3.78
CA LEU A 5 3.77 -8.25 -4.23
C LEU A 5 3.36 -9.18 -3.08
N HIS A 6 2.52 -10.16 -3.37
CA HIS A 6 2.13 -11.16 -2.39
C HIS A 6 3.31 -12.10 -2.08
N VAL A 7 3.39 -12.61 -0.86
CA VAL A 7 4.50 -13.48 -0.42
C VAL A 7 4.59 -14.77 -1.23
N GLU A 8 3.46 -15.31 -1.70
CA GLU A 8 3.44 -16.50 -2.58
C GLU A 8 4.04 -16.20 -3.95
N ASP A 9 3.78 -15.02 -4.51
CA ASP A 9 4.40 -14.61 -5.78
C ASP A 9 5.90 -14.38 -5.59
N ALA A 10 6.33 -13.87 -4.43
CA ALA A 10 7.74 -13.80 -4.08
C ALA A 10 8.38 -15.20 -4.02
N ALA A 11 7.72 -16.17 -3.38
CA ALA A 11 8.17 -17.55 -3.35
C ALA A 11 8.27 -18.17 -4.76
N LEU A 12 7.30 -17.89 -5.64
CA LEU A 12 7.35 -18.28 -7.05
C LEU A 12 8.60 -17.72 -7.74
N CYS A 13 8.95 -16.46 -7.51
CA CYS A 13 10.18 -15.87 -8.06
C CYS A 13 11.41 -16.64 -7.62
N PHE A 14 11.58 -16.84 -6.31
CA PHE A 14 12.74 -17.56 -5.76
C PHE A 14 12.84 -18.98 -6.32
N ALA A 15 11.72 -19.71 -6.35
CA ALA A 15 11.69 -21.08 -6.86
C ALA A 15 12.14 -21.16 -8.33
N ASN A 16 11.74 -20.20 -9.16
CA ASN A 16 12.08 -20.22 -10.60
C ASN A 16 13.48 -19.69 -10.93
N VAL A 17 14.13 -18.96 -10.01
CA VAL A 17 15.53 -18.55 -10.15
C VAL A 17 16.48 -19.74 -9.93
N LEU A 18 16.10 -20.73 -9.13
CA LEU A 18 16.96 -21.86 -8.81
C LEU A 18 17.37 -22.63 -10.07
N GLY A 19 18.67 -22.97 -10.16
CA GLY A 19 19.25 -23.69 -11.29
C GLY A 19 19.52 -22.85 -12.54
N LYS A 20 19.11 -21.57 -12.57
CA LYS A 20 19.38 -20.67 -13.71
C LYS A 20 20.75 -20.03 -13.56
N ALA A 21 21.78 -20.64 -14.15
CA ALA A 21 23.17 -20.18 -14.05
C ALA A 21 23.37 -18.71 -14.49
N HIS A 22 22.60 -18.23 -15.47
CA HIS A 22 22.66 -16.83 -15.93
C HIS A 22 22.13 -15.82 -14.91
N CYS A 23 21.41 -16.26 -13.88
CA CYS A 23 20.96 -15.41 -12.78
C CYS A 23 22.03 -15.21 -11.70
N ILE A 24 23.14 -15.96 -11.73
CA ILE A 24 24.23 -15.82 -10.77
C ILE A 24 24.91 -14.45 -10.95
N GLY A 25 25.11 -13.74 -9.83
CA GLY A 25 25.72 -12.41 -9.81
C GLY A 25 24.81 -11.29 -10.34
N GLN A 26 23.54 -11.57 -10.61
CA GLN A 26 22.58 -10.59 -11.11
C GLN A 26 21.75 -9.98 -9.96
N THR A 27 21.48 -8.69 -10.05
CA THR A 27 20.47 -8.00 -9.23
C THR A 27 19.16 -7.88 -10.01
N TYR A 28 18.04 -8.12 -9.34
CA TYR A 28 16.69 -8.05 -9.88
C TYR A 28 15.75 -7.31 -8.92
N ASN A 29 14.81 -6.54 -9.46
CA ASN A 29 13.68 -6.02 -8.70
C ASN A 29 12.52 -7.02 -8.79
N MET A 30 12.16 -7.63 -7.66
CA MET A 30 11.06 -8.58 -7.56
C MET A 30 9.75 -7.83 -7.32
N VAL A 31 9.22 -7.24 -8.39
CA VAL A 31 7.99 -6.44 -8.37
C VAL A 31 7.06 -6.82 -9.53
N ARG A 32 5.75 -6.67 -9.32
CA ARG A 32 4.75 -6.75 -10.40
C ARG A 32 4.85 -5.50 -11.30
N ARG A 33 4.57 -5.65 -12.59
CA ARG A 33 4.40 -4.51 -13.51
C ARG A 33 3.25 -3.61 -13.06
N GLY A 34 3.39 -2.31 -13.31
CA GLY A 34 2.41 -1.30 -12.89
C GLY A 34 2.66 -0.80 -11.47
N PHE A 35 1.70 -0.07 -10.92
CA PHE A 35 1.78 0.55 -9.61
C PHE A 35 0.39 0.65 -8.96
N THR A 36 0.39 0.92 -7.67
CA THR A 36 -0.81 1.22 -6.87
C THR A 36 -0.63 2.60 -6.24
N THR A 37 -1.68 3.42 -6.28
CA THR A 37 -1.70 4.68 -5.52
C THR A 37 -2.17 4.41 -4.08
N TRP A 38 -1.86 5.33 -3.17
CA TRP A 38 -2.31 5.20 -1.78
C TRP A 38 -3.84 5.12 -1.66
N ALA A 39 -4.54 5.88 -2.50
CA ALA A 39 -5.99 5.86 -2.57
C ALA A 39 -6.52 4.52 -3.09
N ASP A 40 -5.89 3.95 -4.13
CA ASP A 40 -6.30 2.64 -4.66
C ASP A 40 -6.08 1.52 -3.64
N TYR A 41 -4.97 1.58 -2.90
CA TYR A 41 -4.67 0.63 -1.82
C TYR A 41 -5.78 0.65 -0.75
N HIS A 42 -6.19 1.83 -0.28
CA HIS A 42 -7.24 1.95 0.73
C HIS A 42 -8.61 1.53 0.18
N ARG A 43 -8.93 1.86 -1.07
CA ARG A 43 -10.17 1.39 -1.71
C ARG A 43 -10.21 -0.13 -1.83
N ALA A 44 -9.08 -0.76 -2.18
CA ALA A 44 -8.98 -2.22 -2.23
C ALA A 44 -9.20 -2.85 -0.85
N ALA A 45 -8.63 -2.27 0.21
CA ALA A 45 -8.88 -2.74 1.58
C ALA A 45 -10.36 -2.62 1.97
N MET A 46 -11.00 -1.50 1.63
CA MET A 46 -12.42 -1.28 1.93
C MET A 46 -13.34 -2.22 1.14
N GLN A 47 -12.99 -2.53 -0.11
CA GLN A 47 -13.66 -3.56 -0.90
C GLN A 47 -13.60 -4.92 -0.21
N VAL A 48 -12.42 -5.33 0.30
CA VAL A 48 -12.26 -6.59 1.03
C VAL A 48 -13.11 -6.61 2.30
N LEU A 49 -13.15 -5.51 3.04
CA LEU A 49 -13.91 -5.38 4.28
C LEU A 49 -15.42 -5.18 4.06
N GLY A 50 -15.88 -5.03 2.82
CA GLY A 50 -17.29 -4.76 2.50
C GLY A 50 -17.77 -3.43 3.09
N ARG A 51 -16.88 -2.42 3.15
CA ARG A 51 -17.17 -1.09 3.67
C ARG A 51 -17.00 -0.04 2.59
N GLU A 52 -17.79 1.02 2.68
CA GLU A 52 -17.53 2.26 1.97
C GLU A 52 -17.12 3.32 2.98
N VAL A 53 -16.03 4.04 2.69
CA VAL A 53 -15.52 5.10 3.57
C VAL A 53 -15.11 6.30 2.74
N GLU A 54 -15.23 7.47 3.34
CA GLU A 54 -14.66 8.70 2.79
C GLU A 54 -13.14 8.69 2.98
N LEU A 55 -12.38 8.91 1.90
CA LEU A 55 -10.94 9.15 2.00
C LEU A 55 -10.66 10.65 2.19
N VAL A 56 -10.36 11.03 3.43
CA VAL A 56 -10.01 12.40 3.81
C VAL A 56 -8.51 12.60 3.63
N GLY A 57 -8.12 13.39 2.62
CA GLY A 57 -6.72 13.71 2.35
C GLY A 57 -6.25 14.87 3.21
N VAL A 58 -5.17 14.65 3.97
CA VAL A 58 -4.50 15.64 4.82
C VAL A 58 -3.08 15.87 4.30
N PRO A 59 -2.62 17.14 4.18
CA PRO A 59 -1.24 17.42 3.79
C PRO A 59 -0.23 16.84 4.77
N LEU A 60 0.88 16.30 4.25
CA LEU A 60 1.98 15.77 5.06
C LEU A 60 2.51 16.80 6.06
N ALA A 61 2.66 18.07 5.66
CA ALA A 61 3.12 19.13 6.54
C ALA A 61 2.23 19.32 7.78
N ASP A 62 0.91 19.19 7.63
CA ASP A 62 -0.04 19.34 8.74
C ASP A 62 0.09 18.14 9.70
N LEU A 63 0.18 16.93 9.16
CA LEU A 63 0.35 15.70 9.96
C LEU A 63 1.65 15.71 10.77
N ARG A 64 2.71 16.33 10.24
CA ARG A 64 3.99 16.52 10.96
C ARG A 64 3.84 17.48 12.14
N CYS A 65 3.13 18.60 11.93
CA CYS A 65 2.88 19.58 12.99
C CYS A 65 2.01 19.02 14.14
N LEU A 66 1.18 18.02 13.84
CA LEU A 66 0.26 17.41 14.81
C LEU A 66 0.90 16.28 15.64
N GLU A 67 2.15 15.89 15.34
CA GLU A 67 2.91 14.86 16.08
C GLU A 67 2.14 13.53 16.27
N ILE A 68 1.38 13.12 15.24
CA ILE A 68 0.52 11.93 15.30
C ILE A 68 1.35 10.65 15.45
N PRO A 69 1.00 9.75 16.40
CA PRO A 69 1.71 8.49 16.57
C PRO A 69 1.60 7.59 15.34
N GLY A 70 2.69 6.89 15.00
CA GLY A 70 2.70 5.89 13.91
C GLY A 70 2.79 6.46 12.49
N PHE A 71 2.97 7.78 12.33
CA PHE A 71 2.98 8.44 11.03
C PHE A 71 4.37 8.52 10.34
N GLY A 72 5.44 8.05 10.99
CA GLY A 72 6.81 8.13 10.45
C GLY A 72 6.98 7.46 9.07
N ILE A 73 6.21 6.39 8.79
CA ILE A 73 6.25 5.70 7.50
C ILE A 73 5.85 6.61 6.32
N CYS A 74 5.04 7.64 6.58
CA CYS A 74 4.65 8.60 5.56
C CYS A 74 5.77 9.57 5.19
N GLU A 75 6.67 9.90 6.12
CA GLU A 75 7.86 10.70 5.84
C GLU A 75 8.91 9.90 5.08
N GLU A 76 9.04 8.61 5.37
CA GLU A 76 10.11 7.77 4.81
C GLU A 76 9.70 7.09 3.50
N ILE A 77 8.66 6.26 3.55
CA ILE A 77 8.32 5.33 2.48
C ILE A 77 7.31 5.96 1.51
N PHE A 78 6.32 6.69 2.03
CA PHE A 78 5.25 7.24 1.19
C PHE A 78 5.52 8.66 0.66
N ALA A 79 6.54 9.35 1.16
CA ALA A 79 7.00 10.63 0.63
C ALA A 79 7.56 10.51 -0.80
N HIS A 80 8.01 9.32 -1.18
CA HIS A 80 8.63 9.06 -2.48
C HIS A 80 7.88 8.00 -3.29
N HIS A 81 8.08 8.01 -4.60
CA HIS A 81 7.59 6.94 -5.47
C HIS A 81 8.53 5.74 -5.41
N SER A 82 8.00 4.59 -5.01
CA SER A 82 8.71 3.31 -5.04
C SER A 82 8.28 2.54 -6.29
N TYR A 83 8.86 2.92 -7.43
CA TYR A 83 8.56 2.34 -8.73
C TYR A 83 9.84 1.81 -9.38
N PHE A 84 9.91 0.49 -9.57
CA PHE A 84 11.07 -0.21 -10.08
C PHE A 84 10.73 -1.00 -11.33
N SER A 85 11.70 -1.10 -12.24
CA SER A 85 11.58 -1.97 -13.41
C SER A 85 11.93 -3.41 -13.06
N ALA A 86 11.01 -4.32 -13.35
CA ALA A 86 11.19 -5.77 -13.26
C ALA A 86 11.47 -6.41 -14.63
N GLU A 87 11.67 -5.64 -15.70
CA GLU A 87 11.80 -6.21 -17.06
C GLU A 87 12.97 -7.17 -17.19
N LYS A 88 14.08 -6.90 -16.51
CA LYS A 88 15.21 -7.82 -16.43
C LYS A 88 14.82 -9.17 -15.81
N LEU A 89 14.01 -9.15 -14.75
CA LEU A 89 13.54 -10.36 -14.08
C LEU A 89 12.59 -11.15 -14.98
N PHE A 90 11.61 -10.48 -15.60
CA PHE A 90 10.66 -11.14 -16.51
C PHE A 90 11.34 -11.75 -17.74
N ARG A 91 12.44 -11.15 -18.21
CA ARG A 91 13.23 -11.70 -19.32
C ARG A 91 14.02 -12.94 -18.90
N ASP A 92 14.70 -12.86 -17.75
CA ASP A 92 15.63 -13.92 -17.33
C ASP A 92 14.90 -15.09 -16.61
N VAL A 93 13.69 -14.83 -16.09
CA VAL A 93 12.82 -15.75 -15.34
C VAL A 93 11.36 -15.60 -15.83
N PRO A 94 11.03 -16.04 -17.06
CA PRO A 94 9.70 -15.87 -17.65
C PRO A 94 8.58 -16.63 -16.90
N GLU A 95 8.94 -17.59 -16.05
CA GLU A 95 8.03 -18.33 -15.18
C GLU A 95 7.54 -17.49 -14.00
N PHE A 96 8.26 -16.42 -13.64
CA PHE A 96 7.78 -15.44 -12.67
C PHE A 96 6.61 -14.66 -13.27
N GLN A 97 5.41 -15.10 -12.95
CA GLN A 97 4.16 -14.48 -13.37
C GLN A 97 3.30 -14.27 -12.12
N PRO A 98 3.40 -13.11 -11.44
CA PRO A 98 2.61 -12.82 -10.26
C PRO A 98 1.12 -13.03 -10.50
N ARG A 99 0.49 -13.87 -9.68
CA ARG A 99 -0.90 -14.32 -9.86
C ARG A 99 -1.84 -13.69 -8.87
N VAL A 100 -1.36 -13.41 -7.66
CA VAL A 100 -2.21 -12.90 -6.59
C VAL A 100 -2.45 -11.41 -6.80
N SER A 101 -3.72 -11.03 -6.91
CA SER A 101 -4.11 -9.63 -6.99
C SER A 101 -3.97 -8.93 -5.63
N LEU A 102 -4.00 -7.60 -5.63
CA LEU A 102 -3.93 -6.83 -4.38
C LEU A 102 -5.12 -7.16 -3.45
N VAL A 103 -6.33 -7.24 -4.01
CA VAL A 103 -7.57 -7.54 -3.25
C VAL A 103 -7.51 -8.94 -2.65
N GLU A 104 -7.11 -9.95 -3.43
CA GLU A 104 -6.96 -11.33 -2.93
C GLU A 104 -5.90 -11.43 -1.82
N GLY A 105 -4.72 -10.84 -2.04
CA GLY A 105 -3.65 -10.85 -1.05
C GLY A 105 -4.03 -10.08 0.24
N MET A 106 -4.75 -8.97 0.12
CA MET A 106 -5.28 -8.24 1.29
C MET A 106 -6.27 -9.10 2.08
N ALA A 107 -7.20 -9.79 1.41
CA ALA A 107 -8.15 -10.68 2.07
C ALA A 107 -7.44 -11.78 2.85
N GLN A 108 -6.44 -12.44 2.25
CA GLN A 108 -5.64 -13.47 2.91
C GLN A 108 -4.88 -12.93 4.13
N VAL A 109 -4.30 -11.73 4.03
CA VAL A 109 -3.56 -11.11 5.15
C VAL A 109 -4.51 -10.72 6.28
N ILE A 110 -5.67 -10.11 5.97
CA ILE A 110 -6.67 -9.73 6.97
C ILE A 110 -7.21 -10.97 7.68
N GLU A 111 -7.58 -12.02 6.94
CA GLU A 111 -8.02 -13.30 7.50
C GLU A 111 -6.96 -13.91 8.43
N ALA A 112 -5.69 -13.89 8.01
CA ALA A 112 -4.60 -14.38 8.84
C ALA A 112 -4.42 -13.55 10.12
N MET A 113 -4.54 -12.22 10.03
CA MET A 113 -4.44 -11.34 11.20
C MET A 113 -5.61 -11.53 12.17
N GLU A 114 -6.84 -11.69 11.67
CA GLU A 114 -8.03 -11.98 12.47
C GLU A 114 -7.86 -13.31 13.22
N ARG A 115 -7.51 -14.37 12.49
CA ARG A 115 -7.26 -15.72 13.04
C ARG A 115 -6.18 -15.72 14.13
N ASP A 116 -5.16 -14.88 13.99
CA ASP A 116 -4.06 -14.76 14.94
C ASP A 116 -4.31 -13.72 16.05
N GLY A 117 -5.46 -13.03 16.07
CA GLY A 117 -5.77 -11.99 17.06
C GLY A 117 -4.84 -10.77 16.97
N ARG A 118 -4.35 -10.44 15.76
CA ARG A 118 -3.38 -9.37 15.50
C ARG A 118 -4.00 -8.04 15.07
N ILE A 119 -5.32 -7.97 14.99
CA ILE A 119 -6.04 -6.75 14.66
C ILE A 119 -6.33 -6.01 15.98
N PRO A 120 -5.72 -4.84 16.21
CA PRO A 120 -5.96 -4.08 17.43
C PRO A 120 -7.36 -3.45 17.41
N ASP A 121 -7.94 -3.25 18.59
CA ASP A 121 -9.14 -2.45 18.76
C ASP A 121 -8.84 -0.97 18.47
N SER A 122 -9.67 -0.34 17.64
CA SER A 122 -9.54 1.05 17.24
C SER A 122 -10.47 1.99 18.02
N ASP A 123 -11.40 1.48 18.85
CA ASP A 123 -12.40 2.32 19.54
C ASP A 123 -11.77 3.36 20.49
N GLY A 124 -10.52 3.13 20.94
CA GLY A 124 -9.76 4.08 21.75
C GLY A 124 -9.01 5.18 20.98
N LEU A 125 -9.01 5.14 19.64
CA LEU A 125 -8.30 6.12 18.80
C LEU A 125 -9.19 7.34 18.52
N VAL A 126 -8.92 8.46 19.18
CA VAL A 126 -9.78 9.66 19.13
C VAL A 126 -9.18 10.86 18.39
N TRP A 127 -7.93 10.76 17.94
CA TRP A 127 -7.20 11.90 17.35
C TRP A 127 -7.59 12.19 15.89
N GLU A 128 -8.23 11.25 15.20
CA GLU A 128 -8.61 11.37 13.78
C GLU A 128 -9.79 12.34 13.58
N ASP A 129 -10.81 12.26 14.44
CA ASP A 129 -12.05 13.04 14.32
C ASP A 129 -11.84 14.56 14.28
N PRO A 130 -11.03 15.17 15.18
CA PRO A 130 -10.74 16.59 15.12
C PRO A 130 -10.06 17.02 13.80
N ILE A 131 -9.16 16.19 13.26
CA ILE A 131 -8.43 16.48 12.02
C ILE A 131 -9.39 16.45 10.84
N ILE A 132 -10.27 15.44 10.78
CA ILE A 132 -11.29 15.31 9.74
C ILE A 132 -12.23 16.51 9.77
N ALA A 133 -12.69 16.93 10.95
CA ALA A 133 -13.56 18.08 11.10
C ALA A 133 -12.93 19.37 10.56
N VAL A 134 -11.66 19.64 10.89
CA VAL A 134 -10.93 20.81 10.38
C VAL A 134 -10.76 20.74 8.86
N GLN A 135 -10.36 19.58 8.31
CA GLN A 135 -10.17 19.43 6.87
C GLN A 135 -11.45 19.63 6.06
N ARG A 136 -12.59 19.19 6.59
CA ARG A 136 -13.90 19.44 5.98
C ARG A 136 -14.21 20.94 5.90
N GLN A 137 -13.95 21.69 6.98
CA GLN A 137 -14.15 23.15 6.99
C GLN A 137 -13.29 23.86 5.93
N VAL A 138 -12.00 23.49 5.81
CA VAL A 138 -11.08 24.08 4.83
C VAL A 138 -11.53 23.78 3.39
N ARG A 139 -11.98 22.55 3.12
CA ARG A 139 -12.51 22.17 1.80
C ARG A 139 -13.78 22.93 1.45
N SER A 140 -14.72 23.06 2.37
CA SER A 140 -15.96 23.84 2.16
C SER A 140 -15.67 25.32 1.89
N ALA A 141 -14.72 25.93 2.60
CA ALA A 141 -14.32 27.33 2.39
C ALA A 141 -13.66 27.58 1.03
N LYS A 142 -12.88 26.62 0.50
CA LYS A 142 -12.29 26.70 -0.84
C LYS A 142 -13.29 26.43 -1.97
N GLY A 143 -14.36 25.66 -1.70
CA GLY A 143 -15.43 25.38 -2.66
C GLY A 143 -16.32 26.58 -2.97
N GLY A 144 -16.41 27.58 -2.09
CA GLY A 144 -17.19 28.81 -2.29
C GLY A 144 -16.44 29.97 -2.95
N ALA A 145 -15.18 29.78 -3.36
CA ALA A 145 -14.36 30.82 -3.99
C ALA A 145 -14.34 30.75 -5.54
N TYR A 146 -15.11 29.83 -6.13
CA TYR A 146 -15.28 29.64 -7.57
C TYR A 146 -16.74 29.34 -7.94
N GLU A 147 -17.68 30.12 -7.39
CA GLU A 147 -19.03 30.32 -7.94
C GLU A 147 -19.19 31.80 -8.28
#